data_AF-A0A937M5X1-F1
#
_entry.id   AF-A0A937M5X1-F1
#
_cell.length_a   1.000
_cell.length_b   1.000
_cell.length_c   1.000
_cell.angle_alpha   90.00
_cell.angle_beta   90.00
_cell.angle_gamma   90.00
#
_symmetry.space_group_name_H-M   'P 1'
#
loop_
_entity.id
_entity.type
_entity.pdbx_description
1 polymer ?
#
loop_
_entity_poly.entity_id
_entity_poly.type
_entity_poly.pdbx_seq_one_letter_code
_entity_poly.pdbx_strand_id
1 'polypeptide(L)'
;MFYLLMKRTLPLSLVSLMALFCASTSLAQGTSTDTGVPQSVRDMILRSQAGTQFEQTARVQMDVQYGEFLQSLATQPIKRNQVEAALIEVLSERAELSLRVAQSQASSTELLAISGYEYIRSRLEPLLSAAELGVIDAQQSGPTDAQLKNGYADELSRTTGSLTEADKDLVLDTIVKHIRMAQDDAGSMNAVSVDELIQKQSASFMHARMEMDTLFDAVKLEQVDQFMGRLHNNLYRNRSMSDSN
;
A
#
# COMPACT_ATOMS: atom_id res chain seq x y z
N MET A 1 -8.82 19.34 46.42
CA MET A 1 -7.62 19.58 45.59
C MET A 1 -7.35 18.28 44.81
N PHE A 2 -8.05 18.10 43.69
CA PHE A 2 -8.05 16.85 42.92
C PHE A 2 -7.03 16.96 41.78
N TYR A 3 -6.04 16.06 41.77
CA TYR A 3 -5.12 15.84 40.67
C TYR A 3 -5.86 15.15 39.51
N LEU A 4 -6.05 15.87 38.41
CA LEU A 4 -6.48 15.27 37.14
C LEU A 4 -5.24 14.74 36.43
N LEU A 5 -5.05 13.41 36.50
CA LEU A 5 -4.16 12.68 35.60
C LEU A 5 -4.67 12.89 34.17
N MET A 6 -3.96 13.72 33.40
CA MET A 6 -4.11 13.83 31.95
C MET A 6 -3.70 12.49 31.33
N LYS A 7 -4.67 11.61 31.08
CA LYS A 7 -4.51 10.51 30.11
C LYS A 7 -4.32 11.16 28.74
N ARG A 8 -3.07 11.29 28.29
CA ARG A 8 -2.74 11.50 26.88
C ARG A 8 -3.28 10.29 26.11
N THR A 9 -4.47 10.42 25.55
CA THR A 9 -4.99 9.52 24.53
C THR A 9 -4.20 9.78 23.27
N LEU A 10 -3.12 9.02 23.06
CA LEU A 10 -2.42 8.96 21.79
C LEU A 10 -3.40 8.43 20.73
N PRO A 11 -3.61 9.12 19.60
CA PRO A 11 -4.39 8.56 18.51
C PRO A 11 -3.65 7.32 18.00
N LEU A 12 -4.29 6.14 18.12
CA LEU A 12 -3.78 4.91 17.52
C LEU A 12 -3.75 5.11 16.00
N SER A 13 -2.54 5.28 15.47
CA SER A 13 -2.29 5.48 14.04
C SER A 13 -2.54 4.19 13.27
N LEU A 14 -3.73 4.14 12.66
CA LEU A 14 -4.01 3.86 11.25
C LEU A 14 -3.35 2.65 10.57
N VAL A 15 -4.22 1.77 10.06
CA VAL A 15 -3.95 0.92 8.89
C VAL A 15 -3.56 1.86 7.74
N SER A 16 -2.26 1.97 7.48
CA SER A 16 -1.73 2.75 6.35
C SER A 16 -2.21 2.11 5.06
N LEU A 17 -3.12 2.80 4.36
CA LEU A 17 -3.62 2.44 3.04
C LEU A 17 -2.50 2.58 2.00
N MET A 18 -1.59 1.62 1.94
CA MET A 18 -0.68 1.54 0.80
C MET A 18 -1.41 0.89 -0.36
N ALA A 19 -2.03 1.77 -1.16
CA ALA A 19 -1.73 1.86 -2.59
C ALA A 19 -1.24 0.55 -3.20
N LEU A 20 -2.20 -0.25 -3.64
CA LEU A 20 -2.02 -1.47 -4.42
C LEU A 20 -1.40 -1.14 -5.80
N PHE A 21 -0.09 -0.84 -5.82
CA PHE A 21 0.70 -0.51 -7.00
C PHE A 21 1.59 -1.64 -7.48
N CYS A 22 1.09 -2.52 -8.35
CA CYS A 22 2.01 -3.39 -9.08
C CYS A 22 2.50 -2.67 -10.34
N ALA A 23 3.79 -2.32 -10.37
CA ALA A 23 4.50 -2.14 -11.63
C ALA A 23 4.37 -3.45 -12.44
N SER A 24 3.93 -3.32 -13.68
CA SER A 24 3.70 -4.43 -14.58
C SER A 24 5.01 -5.14 -14.94
N THR A 25 5.30 -6.27 -14.31
CA THR A 25 6.12 -7.31 -14.94
C THR A 25 5.20 -8.40 -15.47
N SER A 26 5.14 -8.49 -16.79
CA SER A 26 4.45 -9.54 -17.51
C SER A 26 5.09 -10.89 -17.20
N LEU A 27 4.43 -11.75 -16.43
CA LEU A 27 4.59 -13.19 -16.61
C LEU A 27 3.43 -13.69 -17.46
N ALA A 28 3.80 -14.30 -18.58
CA ALA A 28 2.94 -14.70 -19.67
C ALA A 28 1.85 -15.71 -19.27
N GLN A 29 0.71 -15.60 -19.96
CA GLN A 29 -0.39 -16.57 -20.00
C GLN A 29 0.07 -17.95 -20.48
N GLY A 30 -0.56 -18.99 -19.97
CA GLY A 30 -0.46 -20.35 -20.49
C GLY A 30 -1.31 -21.35 -19.72
N THR A 31 -2.62 -21.27 -19.87
CA THR A 31 -3.62 -22.26 -19.42
C THR A 31 -3.36 -23.65 -20.02
N SER A 32 -3.52 -24.72 -19.24
CA SER A 32 -4.14 -25.99 -19.68
C SER A 32 -4.46 -26.88 -18.48
N THR A 33 -5.75 -27.20 -18.37
CA THR A 33 -6.36 -28.26 -17.58
C THR A 33 -5.73 -29.63 -17.83
N ASP A 34 -5.77 -30.47 -16.79
CA ASP A 34 -5.46 -31.91 -16.76
C ASP A 34 -3.98 -32.27 -16.48
N THR A 35 -3.60 -32.20 -15.21
CA THR A 35 -2.38 -32.86 -14.73
C THR A 35 -2.70 -33.62 -13.45
N GLY A 36 -2.35 -34.91 -13.40
CA GLY A 36 -2.47 -35.81 -12.24
C GLY A 36 -1.55 -35.41 -11.08
N VAL A 37 -1.61 -34.14 -10.69
CA VAL A 37 -0.82 -33.54 -9.63
C VAL A 37 -1.47 -33.90 -8.29
N PRO A 38 -0.74 -34.61 -7.41
CA PRO A 38 -1.21 -34.95 -6.07
C PRO A 38 -1.62 -33.70 -5.29
N GLN A 39 -2.65 -33.83 -4.46
CA GLN A 39 -3.20 -32.72 -3.66
C GLN A 39 -2.11 -31.97 -2.87
N SER A 40 -1.13 -32.69 -2.33
CA SER A 40 0.02 -32.11 -1.59
C SER A 40 0.92 -31.22 -2.45
N VAL A 41 1.09 -31.53 -3.74
CA VAL A 41 1.86 -30.70 -4.68
C VAL A 41 1.05 -29.49 -5.11
N ARG A 42 -0.28 -29.65 -5.22
CA ARG A 42 -1.20 -28.53 -5.45
C ARG A 42 -1.19 -27.55 -4.28
N ASP A 43 -1.31 -28.04 -3.05
CA ASP A 43 -1.25 -27.23 -1.83
C ASP A 43 0.12 -26.56 -1.65
N MET A 44 1.21 -27.25 -2.05
CA MET A 44 2.55 -26.69 -2.05
C MET A 44 2.71 -25.57 -3.09
N ILE A 45 2.17 -25.75 -4.31
CA ILE A 45 2.17 -24.71 -5.35
C ILE A 45 1.34 -23.51 -4.88
N LEU A 46 0.14 -23.75 -4.34
CA LEU A 46 -0.74 -22.70 -3.81
C LEU A 46 -0.08 -21.95 -2.66
N ARG A 47 0.57 -22.63 -1.70
CA ARG A 47 1.35 -21.99 -0.63
C ARG A 47 2.55 -21.21 -1.15
N SER A 48 3.27 -21.74 -2.14
CA SER A 48 4.41 -21.06 -2.73
C SER A 48 3.99 -19.79 -3.48
N GLN A 49 2.86 -19.83 -4.19
CA GLN A 49 2.29 -18.69 -4.89
C GLN A 49 1.71 -17.66 -3.92
N ALA A 50 0.99 -18.08 -2.88
CA ALA A 50 0.48 -17.18 -1.84
C ALA A 50 1.62 -16.44 -1.12
N GLY A 51 2.70 -17.16 -0.76
CA GLY A 51 3.92 -16.55 -0.22
C GLY A 51 4.49 -15.48 -1.16
N THR A 52 4.54 -15.75 -2.46
CA THR A 52 5.04 -14.76 -3.44
C THR A 52 4.11 -13.55 -3.63
N GLN A 53 2.79 -13.69 -3.44
CA GLN A 53 1.83 -12.59 -3.62
C GLN A 53 1.90 -11.58 -2.47
N PHE A 54 1.99 -12.06 -1.22
CA PHE A 54 2.17 -11.19 -0.07
C PHE A 54 3.54 -10.50 -0.09
N GLU A 55 4.57 -11.18 -0.60
CA GLU A 55 5.90 -10.59 -0.77
C GLU A 55 5.90 -9.50 -1.85
N GLN A 56 5.24 -9.72 -2.99
CA GLN A 56 5.10 -8.70 -4.04
C GLN A 56 4.36 -7.47 -3.53
N THR A 57 3.28 -7.68 -2.78
CA THR A 57 2.53 -6.58 -2.17
C THR A 57 3.40 -5.84 -1.15
N ALA A 58 4.13 -6.56 -0.30
CA ALA A 58 5.04 -5.98 0.67
C ALA A 58 6.13 -5.11 0.03
N ARG A 59 6.74 -5.56 -1.07
CA ARG A 59 7.76 -4.80 -1.81
C ARG A 59 7.25 -3.46 -2.31
N VAL A 60 6.02 -3.44 -2.83
CA VAL A 60 5.38 -2.21 -3.30
C VAL A 60 5.14 -1.23 -2.14
N GLN A 61 4.54 -1.71 -1.04
CA GLN A 61 4.29 -0.87 0.12
C GLN A 61 5.59 -0.32 0.71
N MET A 62 6.62 -1.16 0.72
CA MET A 62 7.96 -0.80 1.16
C MET A 62 8.58 0.28 0.27
N ASP A 63 8.50 0.14 -1.06
CA ASP A 63 9.06 1.13 -1.99
C ASP A 63 8.39 2.49 -1.84
N VAL A 64 7.05 2.54 -1.69
CA VAL A 64 6.30 3.79 -1.52
C VAL A 64 6.66 4.49 -0.20
N GLN A 65 6.64 3.76 0.91
CA GLN A 65 6.80 4.38 2.23
C GLN A 65 8.28 4.54 2.64
N TYR A 66 9.11 3.57 2.32
CA TYR A 66 10.50 3.47 2.80
C TYR A 66 11.54 3.55 1.69
N GLY A 67 11.16 3.66 0.41
CA GLY A 67 12.11 3.65 -0.71
C GLY A 67 13.19 4.72 -0.64
N GLU A 68 12.84 5.96 -0.28
CA GLU A 68 13.81 7.05 -0.09
C GLU A 68 14.79 6.75 1.06
N PHE A 69 14.27 6.21 2.17
CA PHE A 69 15.10 5.79 3.29
C PHE A 69 16.05 4.64 2.89
N LEU A 70 15.54 3.62 2.20
CA LEU A 70 16.36 2.51 1.69
C LEU A 70 17.43 2.99 0.70
N GLN A 71 17.13 4.01 -0.09
CA GLN A 71 18.10 4.64 -0.99
C GLN A 71 19.20 5.38 -0.21
N SER A 72 18.88 5.98 0.94
CA SER A 72 19.89 6.58 1.83
C SER A 72 20.90 5.55 2.36
N LEU A 73 20.50 4.27 2.43
CA LEU A 73 21.35 3.15 2.84
C LEU A 73 22.13 2.52 1.67
N ALA A 74 22.09 3.07 0.45
CA ALA A 74 22.71 2.47 -0.73
C ALA A 74 24.23 2.23 -0.60
N THR A 75 24.92 3.04 0.20
CA THR A 75 26.36 2.88 0.50
C THR A 75 26.66 1.79 1.54
N GLN A 76 25.63 1.25 2.21
CA GLN A 76 25.70 0.21 3.23
C GLN A 76 24.88 -1.03 2.78
N PRO A 77 25.27 -1.75 1.72
CA PRO A 77 24.43 -2.75 1.07
C PRO A 77 23.99 -3.91 1.99
N ILE A 78 24.85 -4.33 2.93
CA ILE A 78 24.49 -5.38 3.91
C ILE A 78 23.36 -4.90 4.82
N LYS A 79 23.50 -3.69 5.40
CA LYS A 79 22.47 -3.09 6.26
C LYS A 79 21.18 -2.86 5.47
N ARG A 80 21.28 -2.30 4.26
CA ARG A 80 20.12 -2.10 3.37
C ARG A 80 19.35 -3.40 3.17
N ASN A 81 20.04 -4.50 2.83
CA ASN A 81 19.39 -5.79 2.60
C ASN A 81 18.72 -6.35 3.87
N GLN A 82 19.33 -6.15 5.05
CA GLN A 82 18.73 -6.57 6.33
C GLN A 82 17.46 -5.78 6.65
N VAL A 83 17.49 -4.46 6.42
CA VAL A 83 16.33 -3.59 6.62
C VAL A 83 15.22 -3.91 5.62
N GLU A 84 15.57 -4.11 4.35
CA GLU A 84 14.64 -4.52 3.29
C GLU A 84 13.95 -5.84 3.66
N ALA A 85 14.71 -6.85 4.09
CA ALA A 85 14.18 -8.14 4.51
C ALA A 85 13.22 -8.01 5.70
N ALA A 86 13.56 -7.22 6.72
CA ALA A 86 12.71 -7.00 7.88
C ALA A 86 11.41 -6.27 7.52
N LEU A 87 11.46 -5.29 6.62
CA LEU A 87 10.27 -4.60 6.13
C LEU A 87 9.36 -5.55 5.34
N ILE A 88 9.94 -6.32 4.41
CA ILE A 88 9.19 -7.30 3.62
C ILE A 88 8.50 -8.32 4.53
N GLU A 89 9.22 -8.88 5.50
CA GLU A 89 8.67 -9.86 6.45
C GLU A 89 7.44 -9.30 7.17
N VAL A 90 7.54 -8.11 7.77
CA VAL A 90 6.45 -7.48 8.51
C VAL A 90 5.26 -7.16 7.60
N LEU A 91 5.51 -6.60 6.42
CA LEU A 91 4.46 -6.21 5.49
C LEU A 91 3.75 -7.43 4.88
N SER A 92 4.49 -8.52 4.62
CA SER A 92 3.90 -9.80 4.18
C SER A 92 3.10 -10.46 5.29
N GLU A 93 3.60 -10.48 6.52
CA GLU A 93 2.88 -11.00 7.69
C GLU A 93 1.53 -10.30 7.89
N ARG A 94 1.52 -8.96 7.76
CA ARG A 94 0.31 -8.14 7.80
C ARG A 94 -0.68 -8.51 6.70
N ALA A 95 -0.21 -8.64 5.47
CA ALA A 95 -1.05 -8.95 4.33
C ALA A 95 -1.69 -10.35 4.46
N GLU A 96 -0.90 -11.34 4.90
CA GLU A 96 -1.38 -12.70 5.16
C GLU A 96 -2.40 -12.73 6.31
N LEU A 97 -2.11 -12.03 7.41
CA LEU A 97 -3.04 -11.98 8.54
C LEU A 97 -4.32 -11.23 8.19
N SER A 98 -4.24 -10.17 7.38
CA SER A 98 -5.40 -9.45 6.87
C SER A 98 -6.32 -10.38 6.06
N LEU A 99 -5.75 -11.22 5.18
CA LEU A 99 -6.54 -12.21 4.44
C LEU A 99 -7.21 -13.21 5.38
N ARG A 100 -6.47 -13.75 6.37
CA ARG A 100 -7.03 -14.71 7.34
C ARG A 100 -8.16 -14.08 8.16
N VAL A 101 -8.06 -12.81 8.56
CA VAL A 101 -9.15 -12.09 9.23
C VAL A 101 -10.37 -11.95 8.30
N ALA A 102 -10.17 -11.55 7.04
CA ALA A 102 -11.26 -11.44 6.07
C ALA A 102 -11.96 -12.78 5.81
N GLN A 103 -11.21 -13.88 5.84
CA GLN A 103 -11.74 -15.25 5.72
C GLN A 103 -12.30 -15.80 7.04
N SER A 104 -12.36 -15.00 8.11
CA SER A 104 -12.81 -15.40 9.45
C SER A 104 -11.98 -16.54 10.06
N GLN A 105 -10.72 -16.67 9.64
CA GLN A 105 -9.74 -17.66 10.11
C GLN A 105 -8.77 -17.10 11.16
N ALA A 106 -8.77 -15.78 11.37
CA ALA A 106 -8.00 -15.09 12.41
C ALA A 106 -8.82 -13.93 13.00
N SER A 107 -8.39 -13.42 14.16
CA SER A 107 -9.06 -12.31 14.82
C SER A 107 -8.54 -10.95 14.38
N SER A 108 -9.42 -9.95 14.35
CA SER A 108 -9.02 -8.56 14.10
C SER A 108 -8.05 -8.01 15.16
N THR A 109 -8.12 -8.53 16.39
CA THR A 109 -7.18 -8.19 17.47
C THR A 109 -5.75 -8.62 17.17
N GLU A 110 -5.55 -9.81 16.60
CA GLU A 110 -4.22 -10.27 16.16
C GLU A 110 -3.67 -9.36 15.06
N LEU A 111 -4.52 -8.98 14.10
CA LEU A 111 -4.12 -8.05 13.05
C LEU A 111 -3.73 -6.68 13.61
N LEU A 112 -4.50 -6.14 14.55
CA LEU A 112 -4.21 -4.86 15.19
C LEU A 112 -2.85 -4.88 15.92
N ALA A 113 -2.48 -6.01 16.53
CA ALA A 113 -1.22 -6.14 17.27
C ALA A 113 0.01 -5.94 16.37
N ILE A 114 -0.06 -6.33 15.10
CA ILE A 114 1.06 -6.20 14.15
C ILE A 114 0.91 -5.04 13.16
N SER A 115 -0.26 -4.41 13.07
CA SER A 115 -0.55 -3.37 12.07
C SER A 115 0.05 -2.00 12.41
N GLY A 116 0.30 -1.73 13.70
CA GLY A 116 0.75 -0.43 14.17
C GLY A 116 2.22 -0.12 13.86
N TYR A 117 2.55 1.16 13.92
CA TYR A 117 3.92 1.68 13.79
C TYR A 117 4.91 0.99 14.75
N GLU A 118 4.52 0.81 16.01
CA GLU A 118 5.38 0.22 17.06
C GLU A 118 5.92 -1.16 16.68
N TYR A 119 5.12 -1.97 15.96
CA TYR A 119 5.56 -3.29 15.51
C TYR A 119 6.71 -3.19 14.50
N ILE A 120 6.57 -2.35 13.47
CA ILE A 120 7.65 -2.08 12.50
C ILE A 120 8.88 -1.51 13.22
N ARG A 121 8.68 -0.51 14.08
CA ARG A 121 9.77 0.13 14.81
C ARG A 121 10.59 -0.89 15.61
N SER A 122 9.93 -1.80 16.32
CA SER A 122 10.59 -2.85 17.12
C SER A 122 11.41 -3.83 16.27
N ARG A 123 11.02 -4.05 15.01
CA ARG A 123 11.71 -4.94 14.06
C ARG A 123 12.93 -4.26 13.44
N LEU A 124 12.90 -2.93 13.30
CA LEU A 124 13.98 -2.15 12.70
C LEU A 124 14.98 -1.60 13.71
N GLU A 125 14.58 -1.39 14.96
CA GLU A 125 15.43 -0.86 16.03
C GLU A 125 16.78 -1.60 16.20
N PRO A 126 16.86 -2.95 16.09
CA PRO A 126 18.15 -3.66 16.17
C PRO A 126 19.07 -3.45 14.96
N LEU A 127 18.52 -2.99 13.83
CA LEU A 127 19.23 -2.86 12.54
C LEU A 127 19.69 -1.42 12.27
N LEU A 128 19.05 -0.46 12.91
CA LEU A 128 19.21 0.96 12.64
C LEU A 128 19.88 1.70 13.80
N SER A 129 20.67 2.71 13.47
CA SER A 129 21.10 3.72 14.44
C SER A 129 19.93 4.59 14.89
N ALA A 130 20.07 5.30 16.00
CA ALA A 130 19.05 6.22 16.49
C ALA A 130 18.66 7.31 15.45
N ALA A 131 19.61 7.77 14.64
CA ALA A 131 19.34 8.76 13.59
C ALA A 131 18.55 8.16 12.42
N GLU A 132 18.91 6.95 11.98
CA GLU A 132 18.19 6.21 10.94
C GLU A 132 16.76 5.85 11.41
N LEU A 133 16.61 5.43 12.67
CA LEU A 133 15.30 5.14 13.26
C LEU A 133 14.43 6.40 13.38
N GLY A 134 15.03 7.57 13.60
CA GLY A 134 14.32 8.85 13.59
C GLY A 134 13.66 9.18 12.24
N VAL A 135 14.20 8.69 11.12
CA VAL A 135 13.56 8.82 9.80
C VAL A 135 12.31 7.96 9.72
N ILE A 136 12.35 6.75 10.30
CA ILE A 136 11.20 5.85 10.41
C ILE A 136 10.13 6.43 11.35
N ASP A 137 10.54 7.01 12.48
CA ASP A 137 9.65 7.68 13.44
C ASP A 137 8.86 8.83 12.78
N ALA A 138 9.49 9.58 11.85
CA ALA A 138 8.82 10.64 11.11
C ALA A 138 7.70 10.13 10.16
N GLN A 139 7.67 8.83 9.87
CA GLN A 139 6.68 8.18 8.99
C GLN A 139 5.61 7.39 9.78
N GLN A 140 5.47 7.64 11.09
CA GLN A 140 4.50 6.96 11.96
C GLN A 140 3.03 7.06 11.47
N SER A 141 2.69 8.13 10.75
CA SER A 141 1.36 8.37 10.19
C SER A 141 1.18 7.81 8.78
N GLY A 142 2.12 7.00 8.29
CA GLY A 142 2.17 6.55 6.90
C GLY A 142 3.15 7.37 6.05
N PRO A 143 3.15 7.20 4.72
CA PRO A 143 4.00 7.97 3.83
C PRO A 143 3.60 9.44 3.84
N THR A 144 4.53 10.30 3.46
CA THR A 144 4.29 11.72 3.21
C THR A 144 3.50 11.93 1.92
N ASP A 145 2.95 13.13 1.73
CA ASP A 145 2.28 13.49 0.47
C ASP A 145 3.24 13.40 -0.71
N ALA A 146 4.50 13.83 -0.53
CA ALA A 146 5.53 13.71 -1.56
C ALA A 146 5.77 12.25 -1.96
N GLN A 147 5.84 11.34 -0.99
CA GLN A 147 6.00 9.90 -1.25
C GLN A 147 4.79 9.31 -1.98
N LEU A 148 3.57 9.70 -1.59
CA LEU A 148 2.37 9.29 -2.32
C LEU A 148 2.44 9.79 -3.77
N LYS A 149 2.65 11.10 -3.99
CA LYS A 149 2.76 11.68 -5.35
C LYS A 149 3.78 10.95 -6.21
N ASN A 150 4.98 10.68 -5.65
CA ASN A 150 6.03 9.95 -6.35
C ASN A 150 5.57 8.54 -6.76
N GLY A 151 4.82 7.85 -5.90
CA GLY A 151 4.23 6.54 -6.22
C GLY A 151 3.25 6.55 -7.40
N TYR A 152 2.56 7.66 -7.65
CA TYR A 152 1.63 7.83 -8.77
C TYR A 152 2.30 8.44 -10.02
N ALA A 153 3.40 9.19 -9.86
CA ALA A 153 4.01 10.03 -10.90
C ALA A 153 4.52 9.25 -12.12
N ASP A 154 5.13 8.07 -11.90
CA ASP A 154 5.64 7.21 -12.96
C ASP A 154 4.51 6.68 -13.85
N GLU A 155 3.43 6.17 -13.23
CA GLU A 155 2.30 5.63 -13.98
C GLU A 155 1.55 6.75 -14.71
N LEU A 156 1.39 7.91 -14.06
CA LEU A 156 0.79 9.10 -14.67
C LEU A 156 1.58 9.56 -15.90
N SER A 157 2.91 9.62 -15.80
CA SER A 157 3.78 10.01 -16.91
C SER A 157 3.75 9.02 -18.07
N ARG A 158 3.50 7.73 -17.80
CA ARG A 158 3.38 6.69 -18.83
C ARG A 158 2.02 6.70 -19.54
N THR A 159 0.97 7.20 -18.88
CA THR A 159 -0.39 7.23 -19.45
C THR A 159 -0.78 8.58 -20.05
N THR A 160 -0.20 9.67 -19.59
CA THR A 160 -0.63 11.01 -19.97
C THR A 160 0.37 11.66 -20.92
N GLY A 161 0.08 11.59 -22.22
CA GLY A 161 0.99 12.04 -23.28
C GLY A 161 1.00 13.55 -23.54
N SER A 162 -0.09 14.27 -23.23
CA SER A 162 -0.18 15.72 -23.51
C SER A 162 -0.40 16.60 -22.29
N LEU A 163 -0.58 16.02 -21.11
CA LEU A 163 -0.64 16.80 -19.87
C LEU A 163 0.69 17.52 -19.66
N THR A 164 0.61 18.81 -19.37
CA THR A 164 1.78 19.57 -18.94
C THR A 164 2.22 19.13 -17.55
N GLU A 165 3.45 19.43 -17.14
CA GLU A 165 3.91 19.11 -15.78
C GLU A 165 3.03 19.77 -14.70
N ALA A 166 2.51 20.97 -14.96
CA ALA A 166 1.56 21.62 -14.06
C ALA A 166 0.22 20.88 -13.98
N ASP A 167 -0.28 20.34 -15.10
CA ASP A 167 -1.49 19.52 -15.10
C ASP A 167 -1.26 18.20 -14.35
N LYS A 168 -0.09 17.57 -14.52
CA LYS A 168 0.27 16.34 -13.82
C LYS A 168 0.36 16.56 -12.31
N ASP A 169 1.01 17.64 -11.87
CA ASP A 169 1.10 17.96 -10.44
C ASP A 169 -0.30 18.20 -9.85
N LEU A 170 -1.19 18.88 -10.58
CA LEU A 170 -2.58 19.06 -10.17
C LEU A 170 -3.34 17.73 -10.06
N VAL A 171 -3.13 16.79 -11.00
CA VAL A 171 -3.70 15.44 -10.90
C VAL A 171 -3.23 14.72 -9.65
N LEU A 172 -1.93 14.75 -9.36
CA LEU A 172 -1.32 14.12 -8.19
C LEU A 172 -1.82 14.74 -6.89
N ASP A 173 -1.90 16.07 -6.83
CA ASP A 173 -2.46 16.82 -5.70
C ASP A 173 -3.90 16.42 -5.41
N THR A 174 -4.75 16.40 -6.43
CA THR A 174 -6.15 16.03 -6.26
C THR A 174 -6.30 14.59 -5.77
N ILE A 175 -5.50 13.64 -6.28
CA ILE A 175 -5.54 12.25 -5.80
C ILE A 175 -5.09 12.15 -4.35
N VAL A 176 -3.94 12.75 -3.99
CA VAL A 176 -3.42 12.69 -2.63
C VAL A 176 -4.38 13.35 -1.64
N LYS A 177 -4.97 14.50 -2.01
CA LYS A 177 -6.01 15.16 -1.21
C LYS A 177 -7.16 14.20 -0.87
N HIS A 178 -7.72 13.49 -1.85
CA HIS A 178 -8.86 12.59 -1.62
C HIS A 178 -8.47 11.28 -0.91
N ILE A 179 -7.22 10.85 -1.02
CA ILE A 179 -6.68 9.77 -0.18
C ILE A 179 -6.61 10.22 1.27
N ARG A 180 -6.08 11.43 1.54
CA ARG A 180 -5.98 12.00 2.90
C ARG A 180 -7.34 12.25 3.52
N MET A 181 -8.26 12.87 2.77
CA MET A 181 -9.64 13.07 3.25
C MET A 181 -10.26 11.74 3.69
N ALA A 182 -10.09 10.67 2.91
CA ALA A 182 -10.61 9.36 3.29
C ALA A 182 -9.89 8.77 4.52
N GLN A 183 -8.60 9.08 4.73
CA GLN A 183 -7.84 8.70 5.92
C GLN A 183 -8.25 9.50 7.17
N ASP A 184 -8.65 10.76 7.01
CA ASP A 184 -8.99 11.69 8.09
C ASP A 184 -10.47 11.62 8.54
N ASP A 185 -11.41 11.38 7.61
CA ASP A 185 -12.87 11.36 7.88
C ASP A 185 -13.33 10.12 8.67
N ALA A 186 -12.47 9.10 8.74
CA ALA A 186 -12.61 7.98 9.66
C ALA A 186 -11.46 8.06 10.65
N GLY A 187 -11.73 8.24 11.95
CA GLY A 187 -10.71 8.08 12.98
C GLY A 187 -10.05 6.71 12.85
N SER A 188 -8.92 6.66 12.13
CA SER A 188 -8.40 5.46 11.51
C SER A 188 -9.40 4.75 10.58
N MET A 189 -9.03 4.55 9.31
CA MET A 189 -9.64 3.50 8.49
C MET A 189 -9.42 2.14 9.15
N ASN A 190 -10.25 1.78 10.13
CA ASN A 190 -10.37 0.42 10.66
C ASN A 190 -11.09 -0.43 9.63
N ALA A 191 -10.53 -0.55 8.43
CA ALA A 191 -11.05 -1.49 7.45
C ALA A 191 -10.79 -2.90 7.98
N VAL A 192 -11.87 -3.68 8.11
CA VAL A 192 -11.81 -5.02 8.69
C VAL A 192 -11.47 -6.06 7.61
N SER A 193 -11.51 -5.66 6.33
CA SER A 193 -11.22 -6.52 5.18
C SER A 193 -10.53 -5.79 4.02
N VAL A 194 -9.86 -6.56 3.16
CA VAL A 194 -9.27 -6.10 1.89
C VAL A 194 -10.33 -5.50 0.96
N ASP A 195 -11.54 -6.05 0.95
CA ASP A 195 -12.65 -5.51 0.14
C ASP A 195 -13.07 -4.11 0.59
N GLU A 196 -13.11 -3.86 1.90
CA GLU A 196 -13.44 -2.54 2.44
C GLU A 196 -12.32 -1.52 2.13
N LEU A 197 -11.05 -1.96 2.16
CA LEU A 197 -9.90 -1.15 1.74
C LEU A 197 -10.01 -0.76 0.26
N ILE A 198 -10.28 -1.73 -0.62
CA ILE A 198 -10.45 -1.51 -2.06
C ILE A 198 -11.63 -0.57 -2.32
N GLN A 199 -12.75 -0.74 -1.63
CA GLN A 199 -13.91 0.14 -1.77
C GLN A 199 -13.59 1.58 -1.35
N LYS A 200 -12.92 1.77 -0.21
CA LYS A 200 -12.53 3.11 0.26
C LYS A 200 -11.55 3.77 -0.70
N GLN A 201 -10.56 3.03 -1.20
CA GLN A 201 -9.60 3.54 -2.16
C GLN A 201 -10.24 3.87 -3.52
N SER A 202 -11.15 3.01 -3.99
CA SER A 202 -11.95 3.24 -5.19
C SER A 202 -12.81 4.50 -5.04
N ALA A 203 -13.43 4.72 -3.87
CA ALA A 203 -14.17 5.94 -3.57
C ALA A 203 -13.27 7.18 -3.62
N SER A 204 -12.07 7.16 -3.00
CA SER A 204 -11.11 8.26 -3.10
C SER A 204 -10.77 8.61 -4.56
N PHE A 205 -10.56 7.60 -5.41
CA PHE A 205 -10.31 7.84 -6.83
C PHE A 205 -11.53 8.40 -7.56
N MET A 206 -12.74 7.94 -7.25
CA MET A 206 -13.96 8.54 -7.81
C MET A 206 -14.12 10.01 -7.39
N HIS A 207 -13.88 10.34 -6.12
CA HIS A 207 -13.95 11.73 -5.65
C HIS A 207 -12.90 12.62 -6.28
N ALA A 208 -11.67 12.13 -6.42
CA ALA A 208 -10.62 12.83 -7.16
C ALA A 208 -11.03 13.09 -8.61
N ARG A 209 -11.60 12.08 -9.29
CA ARG A 209 -12.06 12.21 -10.67
C ARG A 209 -13.20 13.21 -10.83
N MET A 210 -14.14 13.26 -9.89
CA MET A 210 -15.23 14.25 -9.89
C MET A 210 -14.71 15.67 -9.69
N GLU A 211 -13.71 15.87 -8.83
CA GLU A 211 -13.09 17.20 -8.66
C GLU A 211 -12.37 17.63 -9.96
N MET A 212 -11.72 16.70 -10.63
CA MET A 212 -11.02 16.94 -11.90
C MET A 212 -11.93 17.44 -13.02
N ASP A 213 -13.23 17.13 -13.02
CA ASP A 213 -14.21 17.68 -13.98
C ASP A 213 -14.26 19.22 -13.96
N THR A 214 -13.93 19.83 -12.83
CA THR A 214 -13.90 21.29 -12.67
C THR A 214 -12.54 21.91 -12.99
N LEU A 215 -11.50 21.09 -13.06
CA LEU A 215 -10.10 21.52 -13.20
C LEU A 215 -9.59 21.41 -14.64
N PHE A 216 -10.16 20.51 -15.43
CA PHE A 216 -9.65 20.14 -16.73
C PHE A 216 -10.71 20.27 -17.83
N ASP A 217 -10.25 20.61 -19.05
CA ASP A 217 -11.08 20.50 -20.24
C ASP A 217 -11.25 19.03 -20.68
N ALA A 218 -12.14 18.80 -21.65
CA ALA A 218 -12.48 17.46 -22.12
C ALA A 218 -11.26 16.66 -22.65
N VAL A 219 -10.28 17.34 -23.26
CA VAL A 219 -9.10 16.68 -23.84
C VAL A 219 -8.16 16.20 -22.73
N LYS A 220 -7.95 17.04 -21.72
CA LYS A 220 -7.15 16.68 -20.54
C LYS A 220 -7.86 15.59 -19.72
N LEU A 221 -9.19 15.68 -19.58
CA LEU A 221 -9.98 14.68 -18.86
C LEU A 221 -9.89 13.29 -19.48
N GLU A 222 -9.85 13.17 -20.81
CA GLU A 222 -9.66 11.87 -21.46
C GLU A 222 -8.34 11.18 -21.03
N GLN A 223 -7.27 11.96 -20.88
CA GLN A 223 -5.96 11.43 -20.45
C GLN A 223 -5.96 11.07 -18.96
N VAL A 224 -6.61 11.90 -18.15
CA VAL A 224 -6.87 11.59 -16.74
C VAL A 224 -7.69 10.31 -16.63
N ASP A 225 -8.72 10.11 -17.45
CA ASP A 225 -9.54 8.90 -17.46
C ASP A 225 -8.75 7.64 -17.82
N GLN A 226 -7.82 7.73 -18.77
CA GLN A 226 -6.91 6.62 -19.08
C GLN A 226 -6.04 6.25 -17.88
N PHE A 227 -5.50 7.25 -17.17
CA PHE A 227 -4.72 7.02 -15.95
C PHE A 227 -5.57 6.43 -14.82
N MET A 228 -6.73 7.04 -14.53
CA MET A 228 -7.65 6.58 -13.48
C MET A 228 -8.19 5.17 -13.76
N GLY A 229 -8.44 4.84 -15.03
CA GLY A 229 -8.79 3.49 -15.45
C GLY A 229 -7.69 2.48 -15.14
N ARG A 230 -6.41 2.84 -15.27
CA ARG A 230 -5.30 1.97 -14.86
C ARG A 230 -5.19 1.84 -13.34
N LEU A 231 -5.36 2.93 -12.59
CA LEU A 231 -5.40 2.86 -11.14
C LEU A 231 -6.52 1.93 -10.66
N HIS A 232 -7.72 2.06 -11.22
CA HIS A 232 -8.86 1.21 -10.89
C HIS A 232 -8.59 -0.25 -11.28
N ASN A 233 -8.11 -0.53 -12.49
CA ASN A 233 -7.76 -1.88 -12.90
C ASN A 233 -6.69 -2.51 -11.99
N ASN A 234 -5.71 -1.73 -11.53
CA ASN A 234 -4.70 -2.22 -10.58
C ASN A 234 -5.32 -2.58 -9.22
N LEU A 235 -6.30 -1.80 -8.72
CA LEU A 235 -7.01 -2.15 -7.49
C LEU A 235 -7.73 -3.51 -7.59
N TYR A 236 -8.48 -3.74 -8.66
CA TYR A 236 -9.32 -4.93 -8.81
C TYR A 236 -8.58 -6.15 -9.36
N ARG A 237 -7.51 -5.97 -10.13
CA ARG A 237 -6.65 -7.10 -10.54
C ARG A 237 -6.08 -7.81 -9.32
N ASN A 238 -5.69 -7.05 -8.31
CA ASN A 238 -5.20 -7.60 -7.04
C ASN A 238 -6.28 -8.36 -6.26
N ARG A 239 -7.55 -7.94 -6.37
CA ARG A 239 -8.69 -8.73 -5.87
C ARG A 239 -8.89 -10.03 -6.63
N SER A 240 -8.84 -10.01 -7.97
CA SER A 240 -9.02 -11.25 -8.74
C SER A 240 -7.92 -12.28 -8.44
N MET A 241 -6.72 -11.82 -8.09
CA MET A 241 -5.63 -12.68 -7.64
C MET A 241 -5.86 -13.22 -6.21
N SER A 242 -6.53 -12.48 -5.33
CA SER A 242 -6.96 -12.99 -4.01
C SER A 242 -8.15 -13.95 -4.08
N ASP A 243 -9.07 -13.74 -5.01
CA ASP A 243 -10.34 -14.48 -5.13
C ASP A 243 -10.20 -15.77 -5.97
N SER A 244 -9.09 -15.95 -6.69
CA SER A 244 -8.80 -17.16 -7.48
C SER A 244 -8.27 -18.34 -6.65
N ASN A 245 -8.32 -18.25 -5.30
CA ASN A 245 -7.86 -19.28 -4.36
C ASN A 245 -8.95 -19.66 -3.36
#